data_AF-A0A843E543-F1
#
_entry.id   AF-A0A843E543-F1
#
_cell.length_a   1.000
_cell.length_b   1.000
_cell.length_c   1.000
_cell.angle_alpha   90.00
_cell.angle_beta   90.00
_cell.angle_gamma   90.00
#
_symmetry.space_group_name_H-M   'P 1'
#
loop_
_entity.id
_entity.type
_entity.pdbx_description
1 polymer ?
#
loop_
_entity_poly.entity_id
_entity_poly.type
_entity_poly.pdbx_seq_one_letter_code
_entity_poly.pdbx_strand_id
1 'polypeptide(L)'
;SEGIKDVTLGIETMGKLGQWGTLKEIAEVMEHVDGTAPVLDVAHTHARYHGSLKTEQDCKDLLDEFFPLAGDIAHFHISCIKYGDKGEISHLPLEAADPDMSIFARAVENYDRECTFICESPLQEKDAVVFKNMFSRL
;
A
#
# COMPACT_ATOMS: atom_id res chain seq x y z
N SER A 1 24.48 -18.01 18.63
CA SER A 1 23.04 -17.71 18.75
C SER A 1 22.35 -18.24 17.52
N GLU A 2 21.29 -19.05 17.67
CA GLU A 2 20.44 -19.49 16.56
C GLU A 2 19.45 -18.37 16.19
N GLY A 3 19.98 -17.21 15.83
CA GLY A 3 19.16 -16.06 15.42
C GLY A 3 18.75 -16.19 13.95
N ILE A 4 17.53 -15.77 13.64
CA ILE A 4 17.12 -15.44 12.27
C ILE A 4 18.05 -14.33 11.78
N LYS A 5 18.74 -14.57 10.67
CA LYS A 5 19.64 -13.62 10.00
C LYS A 5 19.06 -13.29 8.64
N ASP A 6 19.44 -12.13 8.10
CA ASP A 6 19.08 -11.71 6.74
C ASP A 6 17.56 -11.60 6.51
N VAL A 7 16.84 -11.07 7.49
CA VAL A 7 15.41 -10.74 7.39
C VAL A 7 15.20 -9.25 7.47
N THR A 8 14.34 -8.73 6.59
CA THR A 8 13.85 -7.35 6.63
C THR A 8 12.47 -7.32 7.27
N LEU A 9 12.26 -6.41 8.21
CA LEU A 9 10.97 -6.17 8.85
C LEU A 9 10.19 -5.12 8.05
N GLY A 10 9.09 -5.55 7.42
CA GLY A 10 8.15 -4.66 6.76
C GLY A 10 7.31 -3.88 7.77
N ILE A 11 7.34 -2.55 7.71
CA ILE A 11 6.51 -1.67 8.54
C ILE A 11 5.41 -1.10 7.66
N GLU A 12 4.18 -1.51 7.93
CA GLU A 12 3.02 -1.22 7.09
C GLU A 12 2.31 0.08 7.49
N THR A 13 1.84 0.84 6.50
CA THR A 13 0.94 1.97 6.74
C THR A 13 -0.40 1.50 7.33
N MET A 14 -0.89 2.17 8.37
CA MET A 14 -2.09 1.75 9.10
C MET A 14 -3.32 2.61 8.76
N GLY A 15 -4.50 2.01 8.67
CA GLY A 15 -5.72 2.70 8.23
C GLY A 15 -6.53 3.45 9.29
N LYS A 16 -6.33 3.17 10.60
CA LYS A 16 -7.08 3.84 11.68
C LYS A 16 -6.35 5.07 12.20
N LEU A 17 -7.08 6.17 12.40
CA LEU A 17 -6.51 7.43 12.88
C LEU A 17 -5.81 7.32 14.24
N GLY A 18 -6.33 6.45 15.12
CA GLY A 18 -5.75 6.20 16.44
C GLY A 18 -4.55 5.25 16.46
N GLN A 19 -4.13 4.71 15.31
CA GLN A 19 -2.95 3.87 15.18
C GLN A 19 -1.80 4.70 14.60
N TRP A 20 -0.60 4.43 15.11
CA TRP A 20 0.67 4.83 14.50
C TRP A 20 0.88 4.04 13.21
N GLY A 21 1.42 4.66 12.16
CA GLY A 21 1.68 4.01 10.87
C GLY A 21 1.42 4.92 9.67
N THR A 22 1.76 6.20 9.76
CA THR A 22 1.88 7.08 8.59
C THR A 22 3.22 6.88 7.90
N LEU A 23 3.36 7.23 6.61
CA LEU A 23 4.65 7.14 5.91
C LEU A 23 5.76 7.94 6.62
N LYS A 24 5.44 9.12 7.15
CA LYS A 24 6.36 9.92 7.96
C LYS A 24 6.84 9.17 9.21
N GLU A 25 5.91 8.60 9.96
CA GLU A 25 6.22 7.82 11.17
C GLU A 25 7.09 6.60 10.84
N ILE A 26 6.78 5.91 9.74
CA ILE A 26 7.56 4.76 9.25
C ILE A 26 8.98 5.19 8.86
N ALA A 27 9.11 6.29 8.13
CA ALA A 27 10.41 6.85 7.75
C ALA A 27 11.28 7.16 8.97
N GLU A 28 10.69 7.75 10.03
CA GLU A 28 11.40 8.01 11.29
C GLU A 28 11.93 6.73 11.94
N VAL A 29 11.18 5.62 11.90
CA VAL A 29 11.68 4.33 12.41
C VAL A 29 12.82 3.80 11.55
N MET A 30 12.69 3.90 10.22
CA MET A 30 13.73 3.42 9.30
C MET A 30 15.05 4.18 9.43
N GLU A 31 15.01 5.45 9.84
CA GLU A 31 16.22 6.23 10.15
C GLU A 31 16.99 5.73 11.38
N HIS A 32 16.32 5.03 12.30
CA HIS A 32 16.87 4.62 13.59
C HIS A 32 17.00 3.11 13.79
N VAL A 33 16.34 2.31 12.94
CA VAL A 33 16.26 0.85 13.09
C VAL A 33 16.65 0.16 11.78
N ASP A 34 17.88 -0.36 11.76
CA ASP A 34 18.40 -1.15 10.65
C ASP A 34 17.54 -2.40 10.38
N GLY A 35 17.53 -2.84 9.12
CA GLY A 35 16.80 -4.05 8.70
C GLY A 35 15.28 -3.85 8.65
N THR A 36 14.82 -2.62 8.46
CA THR A 36 13.41 -2.28 8.26
C THR A 36 13.17 -1.75 6.85
N ALA A 37 11.96 -1.94 6.33
CA ALA A 37 11.52 -1.40 5.05
C ALA A 37 10.04 -1.01 5.12
N PRO A 38 9.58 -0.03 4.33
CA PRO A 38 8.19 0.38 4.37
C PRO A 38 7.34 -0.55 3.52
N VAL A 39 6.10 -0.79 3.95
CA VAL A 39 5.06 -1.47 3.17
C VAL A 39 3.89 -0.50 3.03
N LEU A 40 3.51 -0.18 1.79
CA LEU A 40 2.37 0.69 1.55
C LEU A 40 1.11 -0.15 1.36
N ASP A 41 0.22 -0.09 2.35
CA ASP A 41 -1.16 -0.51 2.15
C ASP A 41 -1.97 0.67 1.59
N VAL A 42 -2.41 0.50 0.34
CA VAL A 42 -3.13 1.50 -0.43
C VAL A 42 -4.52 1.77 0.15
N ALA A 43 -5.20 0.70 0.61
CA ALA A 43 -6.52 0.76 1.22
C ALA A 43 -6.48 1.47 2.58
N HIS A 44 -5.51 1.15 3.42
CA HIS A 44 -5.25 1.81 4.69
C HIS A 44 -5.00 3.30 4.50
N THR A 45 -4.12 3.66 3.57
CA THR A 45 -3.80 5.06 3.30
C THR A 45 -5.05 5.83 2.84
N HIS A 46 -5.81 5.26 1.90
CA HIS A 46 -7.06 5.85 1.45
C HIS A 46 -8.07 6.02 2.60
N ALA A 47 -8.26 5.00 3.45
CA ALA A 47 -9.16 5.06 4.60
C ALA A 47 -8.73 6.09 5.66
N ARG A 48 -7.44 6.14 5.98
CA ARG A 48 -6.86 7.09 6.95
C ARG A 48 -7.14 8.53 6.55
N TYR A 49 -7.04 8.84 5.27
CA TYR A 49 -7.25 10.17 4.73
C TYR A 49 -8.67 10.36 4.15
N HIS A 50 -9.65 9.61 4.67
CA HIS A 50 -11.08 9.76 4.37
C HIS A 50 -11.42 9.73 2.87
N GLY A 51 -10.82 8.78 2.17
CA GLY A 51 -11.06 8.52 0.77
C GLY A 51 -10.20 9.36 -0.16
N SER A 52 -8.94 9.59 0.17
CA SER A 52 -8.08 10.55 -0.56
C SER A 52 -7.70 10.12 -1.97
N LEU A 53 -7.58 8.82 -2.24
CA LEU A 53 -7.08 8.31 -3.52
C LEU A 53 -8.22 8.17 -4.55
N LYS A 54 -8.61 9.27 -5.21
CA LYS A 54 -9.74 9.30 -6.17
C LYS A 54 -9.32 9.54 -7.61
N THR A 55 -8.14 10.09 -7.81
CA THR A 55 -7.60 10.43 -9.13
C THR A 55 -6.20 9.84 -9.30
N GLU A 56 -5.74 9.76 -10.54
CA GLU A 56 -4.38 9.29 -10.82
C GLU A 56 -3.33 10.22 -10.20
N GLN A 57 -3.62 11.52 -10.09
CA GLN A 57 -2.74 12.47 -9.43
C GLN A 57 -2.64 12.22 -7.93
N ASP A 58 -3.77 11.94 -7.24
CA ASP A 58 -3.73 11.61 -5.81
C ASP A 58 -2.84 10.39 -5.53
N CYS A 59 -2.92 9.38 -6.41
CA CYS A 59 -2.07 8.20 -6.34
C CYS A 59 -0.59 8.52 -6.63
N LYS A 60 -0.31 9.38 -7.64
CA LYS A 60 1.05 9.81 -7.96
C LYS A 60 1.70 10.57 -6.81
N ASP A 61 0.96 11.48 -6.17
CA ASP A 61 1.46 12.25 -5.03
C ASP A 61 1.84 11.32 -3.87
N LEU A 62 1.04 10.29 -3.59
CA LEU A 62 1.37 9.26 -2.60
C LEU A 62 2.59 8.43 -3.00
N LEU A 63 2.68 8.03 -4.28
CA LEU A 63 3.80 7.25 -4.81
C LEU A 63 5.11 8.05 -4.79
N ASP A 64 5.06 9.35 -5.05
CA ASP A 64 6.21 10.27 -4.97
C ASP A 64 6.74 10.39 -3.52
N GLU A 65 5.87 10.25 -2.52
CA GLU A 65 6.27 10.15 -1.11
C GLU A 65 6.85 8.77 -0.77
N PHE A 66 6.23 7.69 -1.27
CA PHE A 66 6.58 6.32 -0.90
C PHE A 66 7.83 5.78 -1.60
N PHE A 67 7.98 6.00 -2.91
CA PHE A 67 9.05 5.40 -3.70
C PHE A 67 10.48 5.77 -3.26
N PRO A 68 10.75 7.00 -2.78
CA PRO A 68 12.06 7.33 -2.20
C PRO A 68 12.38 6.57 -0.90
N LEU A 69 11.35 6.12 -0.16
CA LEU A 69 11.49 5.33 1.05
C LEU A 69 11.61 3.83 0.74
N ALA A 70 10.96 3.39 -0.33
CA ALA A 70 11.01 2.01 -0.78
C ALA A 70 12.43 1.65 -1.28
N GLY A 71 12.89 0.44 -0.91
CA GLY A 71 14.13 -0.13 -1.43
C GLY A 71 14.02 -0.55 -2.90
N ASP A 72 14.87 -1.49 -3.33
CA ASP A 72 14.96 -1.94 -4.73
C ASP A 72 13.60 -2.45 -5.26
N ILE A 73 12.88 -3.21 -4.43
CA ILE A 73 11.54 -3.71 -4.72
C ILE A 73 10.55 -3.02 -3.79
N ALA A 74 9.64 -2.23 -4.36
CA ALA A 74 8.58 -1.58 -3.61
C ALA A 74 7.50 -2.60 -3.20
N HIS A 75 7.13 -2.63 -1.92
CA HIS A 75 6.16 -3.58 -1.39
C HIS A 75 4.83 -2.88 -1.13
N PHE A 76 3.77 -3.36 -1.77
CA PHE A 76 2.41 -2.86 -1.59
C PHE A 76 1.47 -3.95 -1.12
N HIS A 77 0.51 -3.57 -0.29
CA HIS A 77 -0.71 -4.33 -0.06
C HIS A 77 -1.87 -3.67 -0.80
N ILE A 78 -2.73 -4.49 -1.42
CA ILE A 78 -3.86 -4.03 -2.23
C ILE A 78 -5.16 -4.70 -1.80
N SER A 79 -6.18 -3.87 -1.64
CA SER A 79 -7.58 -4.23 -1.42
C SER A 79 -8.46 -2.99 -1.65
N CYS A 80 -9.78 -3.15 -1.70
CA CYS A 80 -10.68 -2.02 -1.42
C CYS A 80 -10.97 -1.95 0.08
N ILE A 81 -11.60 -0.89 0.56
CA ILE A 81 -11.72 -0.66 2.00
C ILE A 81 -13.05 -0.06 2.42
N LYS A 82 -13.61 -0.58 3.51
CA LYS A 82 -14.68 0.08 4.26
C LYS A 82 -14.04 0.94 5.34
N TYR A 83 -14.45 2.20 5.44
CA TYR A 83 -13.94 3.15 6.44
C TYR A 83 -15.03 4.10 6.92
N GLY A 84 -14.75 4.81 8.01
CA GLY A 84 -15.61 5.85 8.56
C GLY A 84 -14.79 6.94 9.24
N ASP A 85 -15.39 7.69 10.16
CA ASP A 85 -14.76 8.85 10.81
C ASP A 85 -13.48 8.51 11.60
N LYS A 86 -13.29 7.24 11.99
CA LYS A 86 -12.08 6.78 12.70
C LYS A 86 -11.04 6.11 11.80
N GLY A 87 -11.25 6.17 10.48
CA GLY A 87 -10.46 5.46 9.48
C GLY A 87 -11.02 4.07 9.19
N GLU A 88 -10.12 3.15 8.91
CA GLU A 88 -10.39 1.78 8.45
C GLU A 88 -11.32 0.96 9.37
N ILE A 89 -12.23 0.20 8.72
CA ILE A 89 -13.16 -0.75 9.36
C ILE A 89 -12.84 -2.18 8.92
N SER A 90 -12.71 -2.43 7.60
CA SER A 90 -12.39 -3.75 7.05
C SER A 90 -12.06 -3.70 5.56
N HIS A 91 -11.16 -4.58 5.11
CA HIS A 91 -10.88 -4.82 3.69
C HIS A 91 -12.13 -5.32 2.93
N LEU A 92 -12.22 -4.95 1.66
CA LEU A 92 -13.29 -5.29 0.73
C LEU A 92 -12.72 -5.88 -0.58
N PRO A 93 -13.51 -6.69 -1.30
CA PRO A 93 -13.15 -7.13 -2.65
C PRO A 93 -12.95 -5.94 -3.61
N LEU A 94 -12.13 -6.12 -4.65
CA LEU A 94 -11.82 -5.05 -5.61
C LEU A 94 -13.03 -4.57 -6.41
N GLU A 95 -14.09 -5.38 -6.47
CA GLU A 95 -15.39 -5.00 -7.05
C GLU A 95 -16.05 -3.80 -6.34
N ALA A 96 -15.69 -3.54 -5.08
CA ALA A 96 -16.19 -2.37 -4.35
C ALA A 96 -15.69 -1.03 -4.94
N ALA A 97 -14.59 -1.06 -5.70
CA ALA A 97 -14.01 0.09 -6.41
C ALA A 97 -13.75 1.34 -5.54
N ASP A 98 -13.45 1.15 -4.25
CA ASP A 98 -13.07 2.22 -3.33
C ASP A 98 -11.94 1.77 -2.37
N PRO A 99 -10.69 2.21 -2.57
CA PRO A 99 -10.22 2.97 -3.73
C PRO A 99 -10.34 2.20 -5.05
N ASP A 100 -10.47 2.91 -6.17
CA ASP A 100 -10.41 2.32 -7.51
C ASP A 100 -8.97 1.88 -7.83
N MET A 101 -8.72 0.58 -7.69
CA MET A 101 -7.41 -0.01 -7.94
C MET A 101 -6.92 0.14 -9.38
N SER A 102 -7.82 0.37 -10.36
CA SER A 102 -7.39 0.61 -11.74
C SER A 102 -6.70 1.97 -11.88
N ILE A 103 -7.12 2.97 -11.11
CA ILE A 103 -6.47 4.29 -11.04
C ILE A 103 -5.09 4.14 -10.42
N PHE A 104 -4.98 3.38 -9.32
CA PHE A 104 -3.71 3.11 -8.66
C PHE A 104 -2.74 2.35 -9.58
N ALA A 105 -3.19 1.28 -10.26
CA ALA A 105 -2.37 0.52 -11.19
C ALA A 105 -1.81 1.41 -12.32
N ARG A 106 -2.65 2.27 -12.93
CA ARG A 106 -2.20 3.25 -13.94
C ARG A 106 -1.18 4.23 -13.38
N ALA A 107 -1.38 4.72 -12.15
CA ALA A 107 -0.43 5.63 -11.51
C ALA A 107 0.94 4.96 -11.37
N VAL A 108 1.00 3.71 -10.88
CA VAL A 108 2.23 2.92 -10.75
C VAL A 108 2.94 2.75 -12.11
N GLU A 109 2.22 2.52 -13.21
CA GLU A 109 2.82 2.35 -14.55
C GLU A 109 3.63 3.57 -15.06
N ASN A 110 3.50 4.73 -14.40
CA ASN A 110 4.31 5.91 -14.70
C ASN A 110 5.74 5.84 -14.12
N TYR A 111 6.04 4.84 -13.30
CA TYR A 111 7.31 4.69 -12.61
C TYR A 111 8.06 3.45 -13.10
N ASP A 112 9.35 3.60 -13.38
CA ASP A 112 10.25 2.48 -13.70
C ASP A 112 10.77 1.85 -12.40
N ARG A 113 9.89 1.09 -11.73
CA ARG A 113 10.16 0.47 -10.42
C ARG A 113 9.71 -0.98 -10.40
N GLU A 114 10.53 -1.85 -9.81
CA GLU A 114 10.12 -3.21 -9.47
C GLU A 114 9.22 -3.17 -8.24
N CYS A 115 8.07 -3.84 -8.33
CA CYS A 115 7.03 -3.81 -7.31
C CYS A 115 6.53 -5.21 -6.99
N THR A 116 6.29 -5.49 -5.70
CA THR A 116 5.54 -6.64 -5.21
C THR A 116 4.19 -6.17 -4.70
N PHE A 117 3.12 -6.84 -5.13
CA PHE A 117 1.76 -6.57 -4.68
C PHE A 117 1.20 -7.79 -3.97
N ILE A 118 0.77 -7.63 -2.71
CA ILE A 118 0.07 -8.65 -1.94
C ILE A 118 -1.41 -8.29 -1.87
N CYS A 119 -2.27 -9.18 -2.34
CA CYS A 119 -3.72 -8.97 -2.28
C CYS A 119 -4.27 -9.38 -0.93
N GLU A 120 -4.80 -8.43 -0.18
CA GLU A 120 -5.36 -8.64 1.17
C GLU A 120 -6.88 -8.49 1.21
N SER A 121 -7.53 -8.48 0.04
CA SER A 121 -8.99 -8.52 -0.02
C SER A 121 -9.55 -9.84 0.53
N PRO A 122 -10.85 -9.90 0.86
CA PRO A 122 -11.51 -11.16 1.21
C PRO A 122 -11.54 -12.23 0.09
N LEU A 123 -11.15 -11.88 -1.15
CA LEU A 123 -11.13 -12.77 -2.33
C LEU A 123 -9.72 -12.82 -2.96
N GLN A 124 -8.70 -13.07 -2.14
CA GLN A 124 -7.28 -12.88 -2.47
C GLN A 124 -6.85 -13.41 -3.85
N GLU A 125 -7.13 -14.67 -4.18
CA GLU A 125 -6.66 -15.27 -5.43
C GLU A 125 -7.37 -14.68 -6.65
N LYS A 126 -8.68 -14.44 -6.53
CA LYS A 126 -9.49 -13.85 -7.61
C LYS A 126 -9.08 -12.39 -7.84
N ASP A 127 -8.95 -11.63 -6.77
CA ASP A 127 -8.67 -10.21 -6.82
C ASP A 127 -7.22 -9.92 -7.20
N ALA A 128 -6.26 -10.78 -6.83
CA ALA A 128 -4.90 -10.70 -7.33
C ALA A 128 -4.85 -10.81 -8.87
N VAL A 129 -5.65 -11.71 -9.46
CA VAL A 129 -5.76 -11.83 -10.93
C VAL A 129 -6.44 -10.60 -11.54
N VAL A 130 -7.49 -10.08 -10.90
CA VAL A 130 -8.17 -8.85 -11.35
C VAL A 130 -7.19 -7.66 -11.34
N PHE A 131 -6.47 -7.45 -10.25
CA PHE A 131 -5.49 -6.37 -10.13
C PHE A 131 -4.36 -6.50 -11.14
N LYS A 132 -3.82 -7.73 -11.30
CA LYS A 132 -2.83 -8.03 -12.34
C LYS A 132 -3.32 -7.56 -13.71
N ASN A 133 -4.56 -7.90 -14.08
CA ASN A 133 -5.12 -7.53 -15.39
C ASN A 133 -5.45 -6.03 -15.55
N MET A 134 -5.27 -5.19 -14.52
CA MET A 134 -5.43 -3.74 -14.62
C MET A 134 -4.19 -3.05 -15.23
N PHE A 135 -3.03 -3.70 -15.20
CA PHE A 135 -1.81 -3.21 -15.84
C PHE A 135 -1.88 -3.40 -17.36
N SER A 136 -1.47 -2.39 -18.11
CA SER A 136 -1.49 -2.41 -19.58
C SER A 136 -0.35 -3.24 -20.20
N ARG A 137 0.70 -3.51 -19.43
CA ARG A 137 1.96 -4.14 -19.91
C ARG A 137 2.32 -5.43 -19.18
N LEU A 138 1.46 -6.44 -19.23
CA LEU A 138 1.76 -7.79 -18.75
C LEU A 138 1.78 -8.83 -19.87
#